data_AF-A0A1W9X812-F1
#
_entry.id   AF-A0A1W9X812-F1
#
_cell.length_a   1.000
_cell.length_b   1.000
_cell.length_c   1.000
_cell.angle_alpha   90.00
_cell.angle_beta   90.00
_cell.angle_gamma   90.00
#
_symmetry.space_group_name_H-M   'P 1'
#
loop_
_entity.id
_entity.type
_entity.pdbx_description
1 polymer ?
#
loop_
_entity_poly.entity_id
_entity_poly.type
_entity_poly.pdbx_seq_one_letter_code
_entity_poly.pdbx_strand_id
1 'polypeptide(L)'
;MMKNYCRKRIIQIVLSLFVFCMSDVYAQVDMDQEAMARFYINEGHYLIEVGKYLDSLESYDAAFVMSSRNKTITDALLAKASLLAIYLDAPNQALLIYQDIEQNYPVKAETAIYKQGLLLFEMNRFEEAEYVLNRSVTHFPKGKFRFQAEAVLKKIPVQADKKPPVQKPVVKPGPEERPVVKLPDPHVEKPPVTVKLSQTPRMRVKLSIQRNHLRINASVGSQVCAEKFGCGEKFSVKASGSDIILDGKALEVWELVFDSNAPLEIIAGSSKKKVRGEAKVRVEGGKLRVINELNIEDYLMSVVPNESRASWPMETLKAQAVAARTYAFYLNQHRQNKRYDLRDDPRSQCYGGVDTEHERSSKAVQDTEGVIMIHKGRPVFAEYSSNSGGHTADVRTLFNDRSKPYLAGKNDPLSLGATDGTANWSEQFTISEIESALRRATPVRCKGLEAVKIIKRGPSGRVMKIRFDCDNGSHFIRDTKTVRRFLCSKKGLRLKEILVDIQKTGENTYYIEGHGWGHGRGLSQWGANFMGKNGSVYQDVLTFYYTNTEVVKKW
;
A
#
# COMPACT_ATOMS: atom_id res chain seq x y z
N MET A 1 35.24 27.06 -63.04
CA MET A 1 34.01 27.36 -62.25
C MET A 1 33.21 26.12 -61.84
N MET A 2 33.03 25.09 -62.69
CA MET A 2 32.21 23.89 -62.37
C MET A 2 32.66 23.07 -61.14
N LYS A 3 33.97 22.95 -60.87
CA LYS A 3 34.47 22.20 -59.69
C LYS A 3 34.07 22.84 -58.35
N ASN A 4 33.99 24.17 -58.26
CA ASN A 4 33.59 24.87 -57.03
C ASN A 4 32.06 24.84 -56.80
N TYR A 5 31.27 24.75 -57.87
CA TYR A 5 29.82 24.63 -57.79
C TYR A 5 29.41 23.23 -57.28
N CYS A 6 30.09 22.18 -57.77
CA CYS A 6 29.86 20.80 -57.33
C CYS A 6 30.24 20.61 -55.84
N ARG A 7 31.35 21.20 -55.39
CA ARG A 7 31.80 21.11 -53.99
C ARG A 7 30.85 21.81 -53.01
N LYS A 8 30.28 22.95 -53.40
CA LYS A 8 29.26 23.66 -52.58
C LYS A 8 27.96 22.87 -52.46
N ARG A 9 27.47 22.26 -53.55
CA ARG A 9 26.26 21.41 -53.50
C ARG A 9 26.45 20.17 -52.64
N ILE A 10 27.62 19.52 -52.70
CA ILE A 10 27.91 18.34 -51.87
C ILE A 10 27.94 18.73 -50.39
N ILE A 11 28.59 19.83 -50.02
CA ILE A 11 28.60 20.32 -48.63
C ILE A 11 27.18 20.65 -48.15
N GLN A 12 26.35 21.26 -48.99
CA GLN A 12 24.97 21.62 -48.63
C GLN A 12 24.06 20.39 -48.46
N ILE A 13 24.27 19.34 -49.26
CA ILE A 13 23.56 18.05 -49.14
C ILE A 13 24.01 17.31 -47.87
N VAL A 14 25.32 17.28 -47.58
CA VAL A 14 25.86 16.67 -46.36
C VAL A 14 25.38 17.40 -45.11
N LEU A 15 25.35 18.74 -45.12
CA LEU A 15 24.84 19.55 -44.00
C LEU A 15 23.33 19.31 -43.77
N SER A 16 22.56 19.19 -44.86
CA SER A 16 21.11 18.91 -44.78
C SER A 16 20.84 17.50 -44.27
N LEU A 17 21.61 16.49 -44.70
CA LEU A 17 21.53 15.12 -44.18
C LEU A 17 21.96 15.04 -42.71
N PHE A 18 22.96 15.83 -42.30
CA PHE A 18 23.39 15.91 -40.90
C PHE A 18 22.34 16.58 -40.00
N VAL A 19 21.71 17.66 -40.46
CA VAL A 19 20.60 18.30 -39.75
C VAL A 19 19.38 17.38 -39.65
N PHE A 20 19.04 16.66 -40.73
CA PHE A 20 17.93 15.71 -40.73
C PHE A 20 18.18 14.51 -39.78
N CYS A 21 19.40 13.96 -39.81
CA CYS A 21 19.80 12.88 -38.91
C CYS A 21 19.85 13.34 -37.44
N MET A 22 20.31 14.57 -37.18
CA MET A 22 20.27 15.15 -35.83
C MET A 22 18.83 15.42 -35.37
N SER A 23 17.94 15.91 -36.24
CA SER A 23 16.53 16.10 -35.88
C SER A 23 15.80 14.79 -35.61
N ASP A 24 16.11 13.73 -36.35
CA ASP A 24 15.58 12.39 -36.08
C ASP A 24 16.13 11.82 -34.76
N VAL A 25 17.41 12.03 -34.45
CA VAL A 25 18.00 11.64 -33.15
C VAL A 25 17.38 12.44 -32.00
N TYR A 26 17.21 13.76 -32.14
CA TYR A 26 16.54 14.58 -31.13
C TYR A 26 15.07 14.23 -30.96
N ALA A 27 14.34 13.97 -32.05
CA ALA A 27 12.95 13.53 -32.00
C ALA A 27 12.81 12.14 -31.36
N GLN A 28 13.75 11.23 -31.63
CA GLN A 28 13.80 9.91 -31.00
C GLN A 28 14.10 10.03 -29.50
N VAL A 29 15.05 10.88 -29.10
CA VAL A 29 15.39 11.13 -27.69
C VAL A 29 14.22 11.79 -26.94
N ASP A 30 13.52 12.76 -27.53
CA ASP A 30 12.33 13.39 -26.92
C ASP A 30 11.15 12.39 -26.83
N MET A 31 10.95 11.53 -27.83
CA MET A 31 9.96 10.44 -27.75
C MET A 31 10.30 9.42 -26.65
N ASP A 32 11.58 9.07 -26.50
CA ASP A 32 12.03 8.15 -25.46
C ASP A 32 11.89 8.76 -24.05
N GLN A 33 12.22 10.05 -23.88
CA GLN A 33 12.01 10.78 -22.62
C GLN A 33 10.52 10.90 -22.27
N GLU A 34 9.66 11.19 -23.25
CA GLU A 34 8.22 11.27 -23.04
C GLU A 34 7.61 9.90 -22.70
N ALA A 35 8.07 8.83 -23.36
CA ALA A 35 7.66 7.46 -23.01
C ALA A 35 8.08 7.09 -21.58
N MET A 36 9.29 7.49 -21.18
CA MET A 36 9.79 7.30 -19.81
C MET A 36 9.02 8.13 -18.77
N ALA A 37 8.69 9.39 -19.07
CA ALA A 37 7.88 10.22 -18.18
C ALA A 37 6.50 9.59 -17.92
N ARG A 38 5.85 9.06 -18.97
CA ARG A 38 4.57 8.33 -18.82
C ARG A 38 4.72 7.02 -18.07
N PHE A 39 5.84 6.31 -18.28
CA PHE A 39 6.17 5.13 -17.49
C PHE A 39 6.22 5.47 -16.00
N TYR A 40 6.89 6.57 -15.63
CA TYR A 40 6.99 7.00 -14.24
C TYR A 40 5.64 7.44 -13.65
N ILE A 41 4.75 8.08 -14.42
CA ILE A 41 3.37 8.35 -13.95
C ILE A 41 2.65 7.03 -13.64
N ASN A 42 2.72 6.05 -14.53
CA ASN A 42 2.10 4.74 -14.34
C ASN A 42 2.74 3.96 -13.18
N GLU A 43 4.06 4.05 -13.03
CA GLU A 43 4.79 3.49 -11.90
C GLU A 43 4.32 4.13 -10.60
N GLY A 44 4.19 5.45 -10.54
CA GLY A 44 3.65 6.17 -9.40
C GLY A 44 2.24 5.67 -9.03
N HIS A 45 1.34 5.57 -10.00
CA HIS A 45 0.01 5.01 -9.76
C HIS A 45 0.06 3.58 -9.21
N TYR A 46 0.91 2.71 -9.79
CA TYR A 46 1.11 1.36 -9.29
C TYR A 46 1.69 1.35 -7.87
N LEU A 47 2.64 2.25 -7.56
CA LEU A 47 3.26 2.39 -6.25
C LEU A 47 2.24 2.79 -5.19
N ILE A 48 1.32 3.71 -5.50
CA ILE A 48 0.16 4.02 -4.64
C ILE A 48 -0.66 2.75 -4.39
N GLU A 49 -0.94 1.95 -5.41
CA GLU A 49 -1.73 0.72 -5.26
C GLU A 49 -1.09 -0.33 -4.37
N VAL A 50 0.25 -0.31 -4.23
CA VAL A 50 1.01 -1.21 -3.36
C VAL A 50 1.50 -0.54 -2.07
N GLY A 51 0.93 0.62 -1.70
CA GLY A 51 1.18 1.30 -0.42
C GLY A 51 2.51 2.06 -0.34
N LYS A 52 3.15 2.32 -1.48
CA LYS A 52 4.46 2.98 -1.60
C LYS A 52 4.31 4.44 -1.98
N TYR A 53 3.77 5.24 -1.05
CA TYR A 53 3.38 6.63 -1.33
C TYR A 53 4.57 7.57 -1.59
N LEU A 54 5.65 7.48 -0.81
CA LEU A 54 6.84 8.32 -1.04
C LEU A 54 7.53 7.97 -2.38
N ASP A 55 7.56 6.69 -2.73
CA ASP A 55 8.08 6.24 -4.02
C ASP A 55 7.24 6.76 -5.18
N SER A 56 5.92 6.78 -5.00
CA SER A 56 5.04 7.38 -5.99
C SER A 56 5.28 8.87 -6.15
N LEU A 57 5.64 9.58 -5.06
CA LEU A 57 5.97 10.99 -5.11
C LEU A 57 7.21 11.22 -5.97
N GLU A 58 8.27 10.43 -5.74
CA GLU A 58 9.49 10.46 -6.53
C GLU A 58 9.25 10.10 -7.99
N SER A 59 8.40 9.11 -8.28
CA SER A 59 8.03 8.79 -9.66
C SER A 59 7.32 9.95 -10.35
N TYR A 60 6.43 10.68 -9.67
CA TYR A 60 5.83 11.87 -10.27
C TYR A 60 6.82 13.02 -10.46
N ASP A 61 7.77 13.19 -9.55
CA ASP A 61 8.85 14.17 -9.71
C ASP A 61 9.78 13.83 -10.88
N ALA A 62 10.10 12.54 -11.07
CA ALA A 62 10.85 12.08 -12.23
C ALA A 62 10.08 12.34 -13.54
N ALA A 63 8.77 12.05 -13.57
CA ALA A 63 7.94 12.34 -14.73
C ALA A 63 7.86 13.85 -15.05
N PHE A 64 7.78 14.69 -14.02
CA PHE A 64 7.76 16.15 -14.15
C PHE A 64 9.07 16.67 -14.74
N VAL A 65 10.23 16.21 -14.26
CA VAL A 65 11.55 16.66 -14.74
C VAL A 65 11.85 16.15 -16.16
N MET A 66 11.36 14.96 -16.52
CA MET A 66 11.70 14.31 -17.79
C MET A 66 10.86 14.76 -18.98
N SER A 67 9.62 15.20 -18.77
CA SER A 67 8.74 15.56 -19.89
C SER A 67 8.90 17.04 -20.24
N SER A 68 8.97 17.33 -21.55
CA SER A 68 8.84 18.65 -22.14
C SER A 68 7.36 19.00 -22.46
N ARG A 69 6.44 18.03 -22.34
CA ARG A 69 5.04 18.18 -22.77
C ARG A 69 4.13 18.59 -21.63
N ASN A 70 3.52 19.77 -21.77
CA ASN A 70 2.57 20.34 -20.78
C ASN A 70 1.50 19.36 -20.28
N LYS A 71 0.96 18.50 -21.16
CA LYS A 71 -0.03 17.49 -20.76
C LYS A 71 0.53 16.48 -19.75
N THR A 72 1.71 15.95 -20.01
CA THR A 72 2.35 14.91 -19.17
C THR A 72 2.88 15.51 -17.87
N ILE A 73 3.49 16.70 -17.95
CA ILE A 73 3.88 17.51 -16.78
C ILE A 73 2.67 17.72 -15.86
N THR A 74 1.55 18.19 -16.41
CA THR A 74 0.35 18.46 -15.59
C THR A 74 -0.34 17.21 -15.07
N ASP A 75 -0.30 16.09 -15.80
CA ASP A 75 -0.79 14.81 -15.28
C ASP A 75 0.06 14.33 -14.08
N ALA A 76 1.39 14.50 -14.15
CA ALA A 76 2.29 14.19 -13.03
C ALA A 76 2.04 15.11 -11.81
N LEU A 77 1.94 16.42 -12.02
CA LEU A 77 1.68 17.39 -10.94
C LEU A 77 0.31 17.16 -10.28
N LEU A 78 -0.75 16.89 -11.07
CA LEU A 78 -2.07 16.57 -10.53
C LEU A 78 -2.05 15.27 -9.71
N ALA A 79 -1.32 14.26 -10.18
CA ALA A 79 -1.17 13.00 -9.46
C ALA A 79 -0.37 13.19 -8.16
N LYS A 80 0.70 14.00 -8.20
CA LYS A 80 1.50 14.41 -7.03
C LYS A 80 0.68 15.17 -5.99
N ALA A 81 -0.07 16.20 -6.40
CA ALA A 81 -0.93 16.97 -5.50
C ALA A 81 -2.01 16.09 -4.86
N SER A 82 -2.63 15.20 -5.65
CA SER A 82 -3.63 14.26 -5.13
C SER A 82 -3.00 13.26 -4.15
N LEU A 83 -1.77 12.80 -4.41
CA LEU A 83 -1.03 11.92 -3.51
C LEU A 83 -0.72 12.62 -2.18
N LEU A 84 -0.25 13.86 -2.23
CA LEU A 84 0.07 14.70 -1.07
C LEU A 84 -1.15 14.96 -0.19
N ALA A 85 -2.28 15.33 -0.82
CA ALA A 85 -3.53 15.60 -0.12
C ALA A 85 -4.12 14.34 0.50
N ILE A 86 -4.18 13.23 -0.25
CA ILE A 86 -4.97 12.04 0.14
C ILE A 86 -4.16 11.08 1.04
N TYR A 87 -2.86 10.88 0.78
CA TYR A 87 -2.10 9.80 1.42
C TYR A 87 -0.94 10.26 2.30
N LEU A 88 -0.45 11.50 2.14
CA LEU A 88 0.74 11.98 2.85
C LEU A 88 0.44 13.07 3.89
N ASP A 89 -0.85 13.40 4.12
CA ASP A 89 -1.30 14.44 5.07
C ASP A 89 -0.56 15.79 4.86
N ALA A 90 -0.33 16.14 3.59
CA ALA A 90 0.37 17.35 3.18
C ALA A 90 -0.53 18.29 2.34
N PRO A 91 -1.72 18.68 2.86
CA PRO A 91 -2.72 19.39 2.06
C PRO A 91 -2.26 20.78 1.63
N ASN A 92 -1.49 21.50 2.46
CA ASN A 92 -0.94 22.81 2.07
C ASN A 92 0.04 22.71 0.89
N GLN A 93 0.83 21.64 0.80
CA GLN A 93 1.71 21.42 -0.34
C GLN A 93 0.92 21.07 -1.61
N ALA A 94 -0.15 20.29 -1.46
CA ALA A 94 -1.06 20.01 -2.57
C ALA A 94 -1.75 21.29 -3.09
N LEU A 95 -2.16 22.20 -2.21
CA LEU A 95 -2.74 23.50 -2.59
C LEU A 95 -1.77 24.34 -3.43
N LEU A 96 -0.49 24.41 -3.03
CA LEU A 96 0.54 25.14 -3.80
C LEU A 96 0.70 24.56 -5.21
N ILE A 97 0.67 23.24 -5.35
CA ILE A 97 0.76 22.58 -6.67
C ILE A 97 -0.49 22.85 -7.51
N TYR A 98 -1.69 22.85 -6.92
CA TYR A 98 -2.90 23.20 -7.67
C TYR A 98 -2.89 24.66 -8.15
N GLN A 99 -2.41 25.58 -7.32
CA GLN A 99 -2.24 26.99 -7.70
C GLN A 99 -1.22 27.15 -8.83
N ASP A 100 -0.11 26.42 -8.77
CA ASP A 100 0.90 26.40 -9.85
C ASP A 100 0.31 25.88 -11.17
N ILE A 101 -0.48 24.79 -11.12
CA ILE A 101 -1.16 24.26 -12.30
C ILE A 101 -2.16 25.27 -12.88
N GLU A 102 -2.94 25.94 -12.02
CA GLU A 102 -3.90 26.97 -12.42
C GLU A 102 -3.21 28.12 -13.17
N GLN A 103 -2.11 28.64 -12.63
CA GLN A 103 -1.41 29.80 -13.17
C GLN A 103 -0.63 29.49 -14.44
N ASN A 104 0.05 28.34 -14.48
CA ASN A 104 1.05 28.06 -15.51
C ASN A 104 0.56 27.11 -16.60
N TYR A 105 -0.58 26.42 -16.42
CA TYR A 105 -1.04 25.38 -17.35
C TYR A 105 -2.54 25.43 -17.66
N PRO A 106 -2.97 26.29 -18.62
CA PRO A 106 -4.38 26.54 -18.95
C PRO A 106 -5.21 25.29 -19.26
N VAL A 107 -4.61 24.27 -19.89
CA VAL A 107 -5.29 23.03 -20.31
C VAL A 107 -5.85 22.22 -19.13
N LYS A 108 -5.22 22.32 -17.95
CA LYS A 108 -5.64 21.60 -16.73
C LYS A 108 -6.10 22.53 -15.62
N ALA A 109 -6.13 23.85 -15.86
CA ALA A 109 -6.52 24.86 -14.88
C ALA A 109 -7.89 24.57 -14.25
N GLU A 110 -8.91 24.23 -15.05
CA GLU A 110 -10.24 23.85 -14.52
C GLU A 110 -10.16 22.70 -13.49
N THR A 111 -9.31 21.70 -13.75
CA THR A 111 -9.17 20.54 -12.85
C THR A 111 -8.47 20.92 -11.55
N ALA A 112 -7.48 21.79 -11.64
CA ALA A 112 -6.70 22.23 -10.50
C ALA A 112 -7.53 23.13 -9.57
N ILE A 113 -8.23 24.13 -10.11
CA ILE A 113 -9.08 25.04 -9.34
C ILE A 113 -10.19 24.28 -8.61
N TYR A 114 -10.87 23.36 -9.30
CA TYR A 114 -11.90 22.54 -8.67
C TYR A 114 -11.33 21.68 -7.52
N LYS A 115 -10.20 21.00 -7.75
CA LYS A 115 -9.54 20.17 -6.71
C LYS A 115 -9.02 21.01 -5.54
N GLN A 116 -8.53 22.23 -5.80
CA GLN A 116 -8.13 23.18 -4.76
C GLN A 116 -9.32 23.57 -3.89
N GLY A 117 -10.44 23.96 -4.50
CA GLY A 117 -11.66 24.32 -3.78
C GLY A 117 -12.21 23.16 -2.95
N LEU A 118 -12.21 21.94 -3.50
CA LEU A 118 -12.62 20.75 -2.76
C LEU A 118 -11.69 20.45 -1.57
N LEU A 119 -10.39 20.58 -1.75
CA LEU A 119 -9.42 20.36 -0.66
C LEU A 119 -9.58 21.40 0.46
N LEU A 120 -9.78 22.67 0.12
CA LEU A 120 -10.06 23.73 1.10
C LEU A 120 -11.34 23.44 1.90
N PHE A 121 -12.37 22.94 1.22
CA PHE A 121 -13.61 22.50 1.86
C PHE A 121 -13.37 21.34 2.85
N GLU A 122 -12.62 20.31 2.44
CA GLU A 122 -12.25 19.17 3.30
C GLU A 122 -11.39 19.60 4.51
N MET A 123 -10.62 20.69 4.38
CA MET A 123 -9.85 21.30 5.45
C MET A 123 -10.68 22.21 6.38
N ASN A 124 -12.00 22.34 6.18
CA ASN A 124 -12.88 23.30 6.85
C ASN A 124 -12.49 24.77 6.65
N ARG A 125 -11.76 25.09 5.57
CA ARG A 125 -11.40 26.47 5.17
C ARG A 125 -12.49 27.03 4.26
N PHE A 126 -13.69 27.18 4.83
CA PHE A 126 -14.92 27.36 4.06
C PHE A 126 -14.96 28.65 3.24
N GLU A 127 -14.51 29.78 3.79
CA GLU A 127 -14.44 31.06 3.05
C GLU A 127 -13.52 30.96 1.83
N GLU A 128 -12.36 30.34 1.99
CA GLU A 128 -11.40 30.14 0.90
C GLU A 128 -11.92 29.13 -0.12
N ALA A 129 -12.58 28.07 0.33
CA ALA A 129 -13.22 27.10 -0.53
C ALA A 129 -14.32 27.75 -1.37
N GLU A 130 -15.16 28.58 -0.76
CA GLU A 130 -16.23 29.32 -1.44
C GLU A 130 -15.66 30.25 -2.51
N TYR A 131 -14.63 31.02 -2.17
CA TYR A 131 -13.95 31.92 -3.10
C TYR A 131 -13.39 31.15 -4.31
N VAL A 132 -12.66 30.06 -4.08
CA VAL A 132 -12.03 29.27 -5.16
C VAL A 132 -13.07 28.55 -6.02
N LEU A 133 -14.12 27.99 -5.41
CA LEU A 133 -15.18 27.27 -6.14
C LEU A 133 -16.06 28.22 -6.96
N ASN A 134 -16.41 29.40 -6.43
CA ASN A 134 -17.12 30.42 -7.20
C ASN A 134 -16.27 30.86 -8.41
N ARG A 135 -14.97 31.10 -8.18
CA ARG A 135 -14.03 31.41 -9.28
C ARG A 135 -14.01 30.30 -10.34
N SER A 136 -14.00 29.04 -9.93
CA SER A 136 -14.08 27.88 -10.83
C SER A 136 -15.33 27.91 -11.72
N VAL A 137 -16.50 28.16 -11.13
CA VAL A 137 -17.79 28.17 -11.87
C VAL A 137 -17.87 29.37 -12.82
N THR A 138 -17.38 30.54 -12.40
CA THR A 138 -17.37 31.75 -13.23
C THR A 138 -16.41 31.64 -14.41
N HIS A 139 -15.19 31.13 -14.20
CA HIS A 139 -14.18 31.03 -15.27
C HIS A 139 -14.46 29.86 -16.21
N PHE A 140 -15.15 28.81 -15.75
CA PHE A 140 -15.49 27.63 -16.53
C PHE A 140 -17.01 27.34 -16.50
N PRO A 141 -17.84 28.22 -17.10
CA PRO A 141 -19.30 28.11 -17.04
C PRO A 141 -19.86 26.88 -17.79
N LYS A 142 -19.05 26.25 -18.65
CA LYS A 142 -19.36 24.97 -19.31
C LYS A 142 -18.36 23.85 -18.92
N GLY A 143 -17.66 24.03 -17.80
CA GLY A 143 -16.65 23.12 -17.31
C GLY A 143 -17.22 21.77 -16.86
N LYS A 144 -16.42 20.71 -17.01
CA LYS A 144 -16.73 19.34 -16.54
C LYS A 144 -16.99 19.23 -15.03
N PHE A 145 -16.51 20.17 -14.23
CA PHE A 145 -16.68 20.16 -12.77
C PHE A 145 -17.69 21.18 -12.24
N ARG A 146 -18.40 21.91 -13.12
CA ARG A 146 -19.32 22.98 -12.73
C ARG A 146 -20.38 22.50 -11.72
N PHE A 147 -21.11 21.43 -12.05
CA PHE A 147 -22.20 20.94 -11.19
C PHE A 147 -21.69 20.43 -9.85
N GLN A 148 -20.50 19.83 -9.82
CA GLN A 148 -19.87 19.36 -8.59
C GLN A 148 -19.42 20.56 -7.72
N ALA A 149 -18.86 21.61 -8.33
CA ALA A 149 -18.48 22.83 -7.62
C ALA A 149 -19.70 23.53 -7.01
N GLU A 150 -20.79 23.69 -7.78
CA GLU A 150 -22.07 24.24 -7.30
C GLU A 150 -22.65 23.41 -6.15
N ALA A 151 -22.53 22.09 -6.21
CA ALA A 151 -23.00 21.20 -5.14
C ALA A 151 -22.18 21.34 -3.84
N VAL A 152 -20.87 21.61 -3.93
CA VAL A 152 -20.03 21.88 -2.75
C VAL A 152 -20.34 23.26 -2.17
N LEU A 153 -20.50 24.29 -3.02
CA LEU A 153 -20.89 25.64 -2.60
C LEU A 153 -22.18 25.64 -1.78
N LYS A 154 -23.20 24.88 -2.19
CA LYS A 154 -24.47 24.72 -1.45
C LYS A 154 -24.29 24.11 -0.05
N LYS A 155 -23.21 23.36 0.20
CA LYS A 155 -22.94 22.73 1.50
C LYS A 155 -22.17 23.63 2.45
N ILE A 156 -21.49 24.67 1.96
CA ILE A 156 -20.61 25.52 2.77
C ILE A 156 -21.37 26.21 3.92
N PRO A 157 -22.50 26.89 3.70
CA PRO A 157 -23.24 27.54 4.78
C PRO A 157 -23.67 26.56 5.88
N VAL A 158 -24.13 25.37 5.48
CA VAL A 158 -24.59 24.30 6.40
C VAL A 158 -23.46 23.73 7.26
N GLN A 159 -22.21 23.79 6.79
CA GLN A 159 -21.06 23.29 7.53
C GLN A 159 -20.36 24.36 8.37
N ALA A 160 -20.36 25.62 7.92
CA ALA A 160 -19.81 26.74 8.67
C ALA A 160 -20.52 26.96 10.03
N ASP A 161 -21.82 26.66 10.12
CA ASP A 161 -22.61 26.79 11.37
C ASP A 161 -22.30 25.70 12.42
N LYS A 162 -21.53 24.67 12.08
CA LYS A 162 -21.13 23.62 13.02
C LYS A 162 -19.83 24.02 13.73
N LYS A 163 -19.89 24.36 15.03
CA LYS A 163 -18.71 24.72 15.84
C LYS A 163 -17.57 23.69 15.69
N PRO A 164 -16.33 24.11 15.35
CA PRO A 164 -15.19 23.20 15.27
C PRO A 164 -14.76 22.70 16.67
N PRO A 165 -14.24 21.47 16.79
CA PRO A 165 -13.72 20.96 18.06
C PRO A 165 -12.50 21.78 18.51
N VAL A 166 -12.51 22.19 19.79
CA VAL A 166 -11.49 23.04 20.42
C VAL A 166 -10.12 22.35 20.38
N GLN A 167 -9.15 22.95 19.69
CA GLN A 167 -7.74 22.55 19.75
C GLN A 167 -7.09 23.09 21.03
N LYS A 168 -6.51 22.22 21.86
CA LYS A 168 -5.71 22.65 23.03
C LYS A 168 -4.32 23.14 22.57
N PRO A 169 -3.77 24.24 23.12
CA PRO A 169 -2.46 24.75 22.74
C PRO A 169 -1.32 23.80 23.11
N VAL A 170 -0.34 23.67 22.23
CA VAL A 170 0.90 22.91 22.44
C VAL A 170 1.84 23.70 23.35
N VAL A 171 2.07 23.22 24.58
CA VAL A 171 3.08 23.76 25.49
C VAL A 171 4.43 23.10 25.20
N LYS A 172 5.50 23.89 25.03
CA LYS A 172 6.88 23.40 24.88
C LYS A 172 7.38 22.86 26.22
N PRO A 173 8.00 21.67 26.29
CA PRO A 173 8.57 21.17 27.54
C PRO A 173 9.92 21.84 27.83
N GLY A 174 9.99 22.59 28.94
CA GLY A 174 11.23 22.88 29.66
C GLY A 174 11.60 21.73 30.60
N PRO A 175 12.84 21.70 31.12
CA PRO A 175 13.28 20.60 31.97
C PRO A 175 12.83 20.83 33.41
N GLU A 176 12.12 19.88 34.02
CA GLU A 176 12.41 19.42 35.39
C GLU A 176 11.48 18.29 35.87
N GLU A 177 12.15 17.38 36.58
CA GLU A 177 11.76 16.45 37.65
C GLU A 177 10.53 15.53 37.56
N ARG A 178 10.80 14.24 37.79
CA ARG A 178 9.80 13.17 37.88
C ARG A 178 9.09 13.22 39.24
N PRO A 179 7.76 13.35 39.29
CA PRO A 179 7.00 13.06 40.50
C PRO A 179 6.86 11.53 40.65
N VAL A 180 7.12 11.03 41.85
CA VAL A 180 6.81 9.67 42.27
C VAL A 180 5.29 9.50 42.30
N VAL A 181 4.73 8.70 41.39
CA VAL A 181 3.29 8.41 41.34
C VAL A 181 2.98 7.26 42.30
N LYS A 182 2.22 7.53 43.35
CA LYS A 182 1.49 6.52 44.13
C LYS A 182 0.27 6.04 43.32
N LEU A 183 0.10 4.73 43.24
CA LEU A 183 -1.03 4.08 42.56
C LEU A 183 -2.37 4.36 43.29
N PRO A 184 -3.47 4.70 42.59
CA PRO A 184 -4.80 4.76 43.18
C PRO A 184 -5.55 3.40 43.15
N ASP A 185 -6.43 3.27 44.14
CA ASP A 185 -7.30 2.14 44.55
C ASP A 185 -8.20 1.56 43.43
N PRO A 186 -8.48 0.23 43.36
CA PRO A 186 -9.10 -0.41 42.21
C PRO A 186 -10.63 -0.38 42.17
N HIS A 187 -11.31 0.50 42.92
CA HIS A 187 -12.78 0.54 42.96
C HIS A 187 -13.35 1.94 42.71
N VAL A 188 -13.38 2.34 41.44
CA VAL A 188 -14.33 3.36 40.95
C VAL A 188 -14.87 2.90 39.60
N GLU A 189 -16.11 2.41 39.57
CA GLU A 189 -16.84 2.15 38.33
C GLU A 189 -17.03 3.48 37.56
N LYS A 190 -16.49 3.54 36.34
CA LYS A 190 -16.72 4.66 35.43
C LYS A 190 -18.10 4.50 34.77
N PRO A 191 -18.88 5.59 34.62
CA PRO A 191 -20.18 5.52 33.97
C PRO A 191 -20.04 5.11 32.50
N PRO A 192 -21.03 4.38 31.94
CA PRO A 192 -20.93 3.82 30.61
C PRO A 192 -20.92 4.95 29.56
N VAL A 193 -19.82 5.05 28.82
CA VAL A 193 -19.77 5.88 27.61
C VAL A 193 -20.64 5.20 26.56
N THR A 194 -21.81 5.77 26.29
CA THR A 194 -22.72 5.28 25.26
C THR A 194 -22.14 5.63 23.89
N VAL A 195 -21.28 4.76 23.35
CA VAL A 195 -20.82 4.83 21.96
C VAL A 195 -21.99 4.41 21.08
N LYS A 196 -22.47 5.29 20.19
CA LYS A 196 -23.32 4.86 19.07
C LYS A 196 -22.48 3.91 18.22
N LEU A 197 -22.71 2.60 18.36
CA LEU A 197 -22.01 1.55 17.61
C LEU A 197 -22.27 1.80 16.13
N SER A 198 -21.20 2.12 15.40
CA SER A 198 -21.21 2.25 13.94
C SER A 198 -21.52 0.88 13.34
N GLN A 199 -22.26 0.82 12.22
CA GLN A 199 -22.44 -0.44 11.49
C GLN A 199 -21.08 -1.11 11.23
N THR A 200 -21.03 -2.43 11.40
CA THR A 200 -19.80 -3.20 11.23
C THR A 200 -19.24 -3.02 9.82
N PRO A 201 -17.95 -2.64 9.65
CA PRO A 201 -17.39 -2.37 8.34
C PRO A 201 -17.44 -3.58 7.39
N ARG A 202 -17.74 -3.33 6.10
CA ARG A 202 -17.61 -4.32 5.03
C ARG A 202 -16.28 -4.18 4.30
N MET A 203 -15.58 -5.29 4.09
CA MET A 203 -14.30 -5.36 3.39
C MET A 203 -14.49 -5.79 1.95
N ARG A 204 -13.79 -5.15 1.02
CA ARG A 204 -13.72 -5.54 -0.41
C ARG A 204 -12.37 -6.18 -0.70
N VAL A 205 -12.34 -7.50 -0.81
CA VAL A 205 -11.11 -8.30 -0.99
C VAL A 205 -10.99 -8.76 -2.44
N LYS A 206 -9.95 -8.31 -3.14
CA LYS A 206 -9.61 -8.84 -4.46
C LYS A 206 -9.03 -10.24 -4.32
N LEU A 207 -9.70 -11.22 -4.92
CA LEU A 207 -9.19 -12.58 -4.99
C LEU A 207 -8.13 -12.72 -6.09
N SER A 208 -7.14 -13.59 -5.88
CA SER A 208 -6.06 -13.89 -6.83
C SER A 208 -6.54 -14.81 -7.96
N ILE A 209 -7.68 -14.44 -8.55
CA ILE A 209 -8.36 -15.12 -9.64
C ILE A 209 -8.45 -14.13 -10.79
N GLN A 210 -7.77 -14.47 -11.91
CA GLN A 210 -7.87 -13.71 -13.15
C GLN A 210 -7.89 -14.68 -14.34
N ARG A 211 -9.10 -15.07 -14.74
CA ARG A 211 -9.37 -16.05 -15.81
C ARG A 211 -10.47 -15.52 -16.73
N ASN A 212 -10.61 -16.10 -17.91
CA ASN A 212 -11.71 -15.79 -18.81
C ASN A 212 -12.99 -16.59 -18.49
N HIS A 213 -12.92 -17.60 -17.63
CA HIS A 213 -14.03 -18.46 -17.23
C HIS A 213 -13.93 -18.82 -15.75
N LEU A 214 -15.07 -18.77 -15.06
CA LEU A 214 -15.26 -19.10 -13.66
C LEU A 214 -16.54 -19.93 -13.50
N ARG A 215 -16.59 -20.76 -12.45
CA ARG A 215 -17.84 -21.32 -11.91
C ARG A 215 -18.03 -20.83 -10.49
N ILE A 216 -19.28 -20.53 -10.13
CA ILE A 216 -19.68 -20.11 -8.80
C ILE A 216 -20.75 -21.06 -8.34
N ASN A 217 -20.49 -21.76 -7.25
CA ASN A 217 -21.43 -22.69 -6.63
C ASN A 217 -21.74 -22.22 -5.20
N ALA A 218 -22.81 -22.76 -4.62
CA ALA A 218 -23.03 -22.66 -3.19
C ALA A 218 -22.53 -23.94 -2.51
N SER A 219 -22.31 -23.87 -1.20
CA SER A 219 -22.07 -25.07 -0.40
C SER A 219 -23.26 -26.05 -0.52
N VAL A 220 -22.99 -27.35 -0.36
CA VAL A 220 -23.96 -28.44 -0.59
C VAL A 220 -25.31 -28.15 0.08
N GLY A 221 -26.40 -28.28 -0.67
CA GLY A 221 -27.77 -28.05 -0.19
C GLY A 221 -28.22 -26.58 -0.18
N SER A 222 -27.41 -25.65 -0.69
CA SER A 222 -27.75 -24.23 -0.84
C SER A 222 -27.77 -23.78 -2.30
N GLN A 223 -28.41 -22.64 -2.56
CA GLN A 223 -28.43 -22.00 -3.88
C GLN A 223 -27.53 -20.76 -3.88
N VAL A 224 -26.96 -20.44 -5.04
CA VAL A 224 -26.37 -19.14 -5.36
C VAL A 224 -27.43 -18.32 -6.04
N CYS A 225 -27.52 -17.03 -5.75
CA CYS A 225 -28.29 -16.09 -6.54
C CYS A 225 -27.37 -15.13 -7.29
N ALA A 226 -27.66 -14.92 -8.57
CA ALA A 226 -27.05 -13.88 -9.38
C ALA A 226 -28.00 -12.68 -9.41
N GLU A 227 -27.52 -11.52 -8.98
CA GLU A 227 -28.33 -10.30 -8.87
C GLU A 227 -29.06 -10.02 -10.20
N LYS A 228 -30.40 -9.93 -10.18
CA LYS A 228 -31.30 -9.73 -11.35
C LYS A 228 -31.42 -10.91 -12.32
N PHE A 229 -30.73 -12.03 -12.09
CA PHE A 229 -30.76 -13.21 -12.98
C PHE A 229 -31.26 -14.49 -12.30
N GLY A 230 -31.66 -14.42 -11.03
CA GLY A 230 -32.29 -15.51 -10.29
C GLY A 230 -31.30 -16.40 -9.54
N CYS A 231 -31.80 -17.50 -8.99
CA CYS A 231 -31.02 -18.42 -8.16
C CYS A 231 -30.90 -19.80 -8.81
N GLY A 232 -29.79 -20.48 -8.54
CA GLY A 232 -29.51 -21.82 -9.02
C GLY A 232 -28.43 -22.50 -8.18
N GLU A 233 -28.17 -23.78 -8.45
CA GLU A 233 -27.13 -24.53 -7.74
C GLU A 233 -25.71 -24.04 -8.08
N LYS A 234 -25.53 -23.59 -9.33
CA LYS A 234 -24.26 -23.13 -9.88
C LYS A 234 -24.48 -22.17 -11.03
N PHE A 235 -23.51 -21.28 -11.24
CA PHE A 235 -23.40 -20.40 -12.39
C PHE A 235 -22.05 -20.56 -13.08
N SER A 236 -22.05 -20.58 -14.41
CA SER A 236 -20.87 -20.51 -15.26
C SER A 236 -20.72 -19.11 -15.84
N VAL A 237 -19.65 -18.40 -15.47
CA VAL A 237 -19.42 -17.00 -15.85
C VAL A 237 -18.21 -16.92 -16.78
N LYS A 238 -18.38 -16.34 -17.97
CA LYS A 238 -17.28 -16.11 -18.94
C LYS A 238 -17.17 -14.62 -19.29
N ALA A 239 -15.96 -14.15 -19.57
CA ALA A 239 -15.73 -12.83 -20.16
C ALA A 239 -15.86 -12.90 -21.68
N SER A 240 -16.55 -11.93 -22.27
CA SER A 240 -16.67 -11.73 -23.72
C SER A 240 -16.50 -10.24 -24.03
N GLY A 241 -15.31 -9.82 -24.47
CA GLY A 241 -15.02 -8.41 -24.67
C GLY A 241 -15.09 -7.61 -23.36
N SER A 242 -16.05 -6.69 -23.26
CA SER A 242 -16.39 -5.93 -22.04
C SER A 242 -17.48 -6.59 -21.19
N ASP A 243 -18.11 -7.65 -21.70
CA ASP A 243 -19.40 -8.13 -21.22
C ASP A 243 -19.29 -9.53 -20.62
N ILE A 244 -20.32 -9.92 -19.88
CA ILE A 244 -20.40 -11.21 -19.20
C ILE A 244 -21.30 -12.17 -19.96
N ILE A 245 -20.85 -13.41 -20.13
CA ILE A 245 -21.71 -14.53 -20.52
C ILE A 245 -22.01 -15.34 -19.26
N LEU A 246 -23.29 -15.46 -18.91
CA LEU A 246 -23.80 -16.24 -17.78
C LEU A 246 -24.53 -17.48 -18.30
N ASP A 247 -24.04 -18.67 -17.99
CA ASP A 247 -24.60 -19.96 -18.43
C ASP A 247 -24.85 -20.06 -19.95
N GLY A 248 -23.97 -19.44 -20.74
CA GLY A 248 -24.06 -19.42 -22.20
C GLY A 248 -24.88 -18.25 -22.77
N LYS A 249 -25.62 -17.51 -21.93
CA LYS A 249 -26.36 -16.31 -22.34
C LYS A 249 -25.45 -15.08 -22.22
N ALA A 250 -25.26 -14.36 -23.32
CA ALA A 250 -24.58 -13.07 -23.30
C ALA A 250 -25.44 -12.04 -22.57
N LEU A 251 -24.84 -11.32 -21.63
CA LEU A 251 -25.45 -10.26 -20.85
C LEU A 251 -24.70 -8.96 -21.13
N GLU A 252 -25.41 -7.89 -21.44
CA GLU A 252 -24.85 -6.54 -21.63
C GLU A 252 -24.49 -5.87 -20.28
N VAL A 253 -23.76 -6.61 -19.44
CA VAL A 253 -23.29 -6.16 -18.13
C VAL A 253 -21.81 -6.49 -17.98
N TRP A 254 -21.06 -5.57 -17.38
CA TRP A 254 -19.63 -5.73 -17.12
C TRP A 254 -19.36 -6.25 -15.69
N GLU A 255 -20.38 -6.35 -14.85
CA GLU A 255 -20.35 -6.84 -13.47
C GLU A 255 -21.63 -7.62 -13.09
N LEU A 256 -21.46 -8.68 -12.31
CA LEU A 256 -22.51 -9.42 -11.62
C LEU A 256 -22.16 -9.60 -10.15
N VAL A 257 -23.16 -9.51 -9.28
CA VAL A 257 -23.04 -9.84 -7.86
C VAL A 257 -23.67 -11.20 -7.62
N PHE A 258 -22.94 -12.06 -6.90
CA PHE A 258 -23.40 -13.37 -6.48
C PHE A 258 -23.46 -13.43 -4.97
N ASP A 259 -24.53 -13.98 -4.42
CA ASP A 259 -24.73 -14.19 -2.98
C ASP A 259 -25.35 -15.56 -2.69
N SER A 260 -25.30 -15.96 -1.43
CA SER A 260 -25.89 -17.20 -0.93
C SER A 260 -25.98 -17.15 0.59
N ASN A 261 -26.91 -17.92 1.15
CA ASN A 261 -27.02 -18.13 2.60
C ASN A 261 -25.93 -19.07 3.15
N ALA A 262 -25.14 -19.69 2.28
CA ALA A 262 -23.98 -20.50 2.64
C ALA A 262 -22.72 -19.98 1.93
N PRO A 263 -21.51 -20.39 2.34
CA PRO A 263 -20.29 -19.97 1.66
C PRO A 263 -20.32 -20.27 0.16
N LEU A 264 -19.95 -19.27 -0.64
CA LEU A 264 -19.80 -19.35 -2.08
C LEU A 264 -18.49 -20.07 -2.41
N GLU A 265 -18.55 -20.99 -3.36
CA GLU A 265 -17.40 -21.71 -3.89
C GLU A 265 -17.04 -21.18 -5.27
N ILE A 266 -15.89 -20.51 -5.37
CA ILE A 266 -15.41 -19.86 -6.59
C ILE A 266 -14.34 -20.73 -7.22
N ILE A 267 -14.60 -21.25 -8.42
CA ILE A 267 -13.75 -22.20 -9.13
C ILE A 267 -13.23 -21.56 -10.42
N ALA A 268 -11.92 -21.58 -10.62
CA ALA A 268 -11.20 -20.96 -11.73
C ALA A 268 -10.08 -21.89 -12.25
N GLY A 269 -10.45 -22.83 -13.12
CA GLY A 269 -9.53 -23.91 -13.53
C GLY A 269 -9.23 -24.84 -12.36
N SER A 270 -7.95 -25.00 -12.00
CA SER A 270 -7.52 -25.77 -10.82
C SER A 270 -7.63 -25.01 -9.50
N SER A 271 -7.86 -23.69 -9.53
CA SER A 271 -8.00 -22.87 -8.33
C SER A 271 -9.43 -22.93 -7.82
N LYS A 272 -9.60 -23.15 -6.52
CA LYS A 272 -10.88 -23.20 -5.83
C LYS A 272 -10.76 -22.45 -4.51
N LYS A 273 -11.72 -21.59 -4.19
CA LYS A 273 -11.77 -20.87 -2.91
C LYS A 273 -13.21 -20.73 -2.43
N LYS A 274 -13.49 -21.12 -1.18
CA LYS A 274 -14.77 -20.89 -0.53
C LYS A 274 -14.74 -19.59 0.29
N VAL A 275 -15.74 -18.74 0.13
CA VAL A 275 -15.79 -17.42 0.77
C VAL A 275 -17.18 -17.15 1.37
N ARG A 276 -17.22 -16.38 2.46
CA ARG A 276 -18.46 -15.82 3.02
C ARG A 276 -18.82 -14.51 2.29
N GLY A 277 -20.05 -14.05 2.47
CA GLY A 277 -20.54 -12.81 1.88
C GLY A 277 -20.77 -12.92 0.37
N GLU A 278 -20.64 -11.78 -0.31
CA GLU A 278 -20.94 -11.64 -1.73
C GLU A 278 -19.68 -11.81 -2.59
N ALA A 279 -19.84 -12.26 -3.83
CA ALA A 279 -18.81 -12.24 -4.85
C ALA A 279 -19.21 -11.34 -6.02
N LYS A 280 -18.51 -10.22 -6.18
CA LYS A 280 -18.65 -9.31 -7.33
C LYS A 280 -17.69 -9.74 -8.44
N VAL A 281 -18.24 -10.27 -9.52
CA VAL A 281 -17.48 -10.75 -10.69
C VAL A 281 -17.62 -9.75 -11.82
N ARG A 282 -16.49 -9.26 -12.30
CA ARG A 282 -16.45 -8.21 -13.33
C ARG A 282 -15.45 -8.49 -14.42
N VAL A 283 -15.68 -7.93 -15.60
CA VAL A 283 -14.74 -7.98 -16.72
C VAL A 283 -13.75 -6.81 -16.62
N GLU A 284 -12.45 -7.10 -16.66
CA GLU A 284 -11.38 -6.11 -16.66
C GLU A 284 -10.26 -6.58 -17.60
N GLY A 285 -10.05 -5.86 -18.71
CA GLY A 285 -9.04 -6.21 -19.71
C GLY A 285 -9.30 -7.57 -20.36
N GLY A 286 -10.57 -7.88 -20.69
CA GLY A 286 -10.98 -9.14 -21.30
C GLY A 286 -10.89 -10.37 -20.40
N LYS A 287 -10.68 -10.18 -19.09
CA LYS A 287 -10.61 -11.26 -18.09
C LYS A 287 -11.57 -10.97 -16.94
N LEU A 288 -12.08 -12.03 -16.32
CA LEU A 288 -12.89 -11.93 -15.11
C LEU A 288 -11.99 -11.67 -13.90
N ARG A 289 -12.44 -10.76 -13.06
CA ARG A 289 -11.89 -10.46 -11.74
C ARG A 289 -12.98 -10.63 -10.70
N VAL A 290 -12.58 -11.17 -9.55
CA VAL A 290 -13.49 -11.41 -8.43
C VAL A 290 -13.10 -10.52 -7.26
N ILE A 291 -14.07 -9.75 -6.77
CA ILE A 291 -13.99 -9.01 -5.51
C ILE A 291 -14.98 -9.65 -4.54
N ASN A 292 -14.48 -10.19 -3.44
CA ASN A 292 -15.33 -10.72 -2.37
C ASN A 292 -15.66 -9.59 -1.37
N GLU A 293 -16.95 -9.40 -1.08
CA GLU A 293 -17.44 -8.35 -0.20
C GLU A 293 -18.18 -8.94 0.99
N LEU A 294 -17.61 -8.77 2.19
CA LEU A 294 -18.06 -9.43 3.41
C LEU A 294 -17.85 -8.54 4.64
N ASN A 295 -18.47 -8.92 5.76
CA ASN A 295 -18.24 -8.26 7.04
C ASN A 295 -16.77 -8.44 7.48
N ILE A 296 -16.19 -7.42 8.12
CA ILE A 296 -14.80 -7.49 8.60
C ILE A 296 -14.56 -8.64 9.59
N GLU A 297 -15.54 -9.00 10.40
CA GLU A 297 -15.41 -10.11 11.36
C GLU A 297 -15.35 -11.47 10.63
N ASP A 298 -16.21 -11.69 9.63
CA ASP A 298 -16.14 -12.87 8.75
C ASP A 298 -14.82 -12.96 7.98
N TYR A 299 -14.31 -11.81 7.51
CA TYR A 299 -13.01 -11.73 6.87
C TYR A 299 -11.89 -12.21 7.81
N LEU A 300 -11.93 -11.79 9.07
CA LEU A 300 -10.91 -12.12 10.07
C LEU A 300 -10.93 -13.58 10.50
N MET A 301 -12.09 -14.25 10.47
CA MET A 301 -12.17 -15.70 10.71
C MET A 301 -11.25 -16.48 9.77
N SER A 302 -11.07 -15.99 8.54
CA SER A 302 -10.15 -16.58 7.58
C SER A 302 -8.74 -16.02 7.69
N VAL A 303 -8.54 -14.75 8.02
CA VAL A 303 -7.18 -14.17 8.08
C VAL A 303 -6.37 -14.70 9.25
N VAL A 304 -6.92 -14.66 10.47
CA VAL A 304 -6.16 -14.99 11.69
C VAL A 304 -5.52 -16.38 11.66
N PRO A 305 -6.21 -17.48 11.27
CA PRO A 305 -5.58 -18.82 11.22
C PRO A 305 -4.51 -18.97 10.13
N ASN A 306 -4.52 -18.13 9.08
CA ASN A 306 -3.48 -18.14 8.05
C ASN A 306 -2.27 -17.26 8.38
N GLU A 307 -2.39 -16.40 9.40
CA GLU A 307 -1.33 -15.51 9.86
C GLU A 307 -0.71 -15.99 11.17
N SER A 308 -1.45 -16.72 12.00
CA SER A 308 -1.00 -17.24 13.30
C SER A 308 -1.46 -18.66 13.51
N ARG A 309 -0.61 -19.46 14.16
CA ARG A 309 -0.92 -20.86 14.44
C ARG A 309 -2.04 -20.92 15.48
N ALA A 310 -3.14 -21.62 15.18
CA ALA A 310 -4.27 -21.74 16.09
C ALA A 310 -3.91 -22.34 17.48
N SER A 311 -2.80 -23.09 17.57
CA SER A 311 -2.28 -23.65 18.82
C SER A 311 -1.60 -22.63 19.75
N TRP A 312 -1.37 -21.39 19.29
CA TRP A 312 -0.77 -20.34 20.12
C TRP A 312 -1.70 -19.90 21.26
N PRO A 313 -1.15 -19.21 22.29
CA PRO A 313 -1.94 -18.69 23.40
C PRO A 313 -3.12 -17.83 22.92
N MET A 314 -4.24 -17.88 23.64
CA MET A 314 -5.45 -17.15 23.25
C MET A 314 -5.19 -15.63 23.17
N GLU A 315 -4.43 -15.08 24.11
CA GLU A 315 -4.06 -13.66 24.11
C GLU A 315 -3.19 -13.27 22.90
N THR A 316 -2.35 -14.18 22.40
CA THR A 316 -1.61 -14.00 21.13
C THR A 316 -2.57 -13.94 19.95
N LEU A 317 -3.55 -14.85 19.89
CA LEU A 317 -4.55 -14.88 18.81
C LEU A 317 -5.43 -13.61 18.84
N LYS A 318 -5.79 -13.13 20.03
CA LYS A 318 -6.52 -11.86 20.21
C LYS A 318 -5.70 -10.67 19.74
N ALA A 319 -4.40 -10.62 20.06
CA ALA A 319 -3.51 -9.57 19.57
C ALA A 319 -3.43 -9.60 18.03
N GLN A 320 -3.26 -10.78 17.43
CA GLN A 320 -3.27 -10.92 15.97
C GLN A 320 -4.62 -10.49 15.37
N ALA A 321 -5.74 -10.85 15.98
CA ALA A 321 -7.08 -10.48 15.51
C ALA A 321 -7.27 -8.95 15.51
N VAL A 322 -6.89 -8.27 16.59
CA VAL A 322 -6.99 -6.80 16.69
C VAL A 322 -6.02 -6.10 15.73
N ALA A 323 -4.79 -6.58 15.59
CA ALA A 323 -3.84 -6.06 14.60
C ALA A 323 -4.38 -6.22 13.17
N ALA A 324 -4.88 -7.40 12.83
CA ALA A 324 -5.45 -7.68 11.52
C ALA A 324 -6.71 -6.85 11.23
N ARG A 325 -7.61 -6.72 12.21
CA ARG A 325 -8.82 -5.87 12.12
C ARG A 325 -8.47 -4.42 11.89
N THR A 326 -7.50 -3.92 12.65
CA THR A 326 -7.07 -2.53 12.55
C THR A 326 -6.43 -2.25 11.18
N TYR A 327 -5.60 -3.17 10.68
CA TYR A 327 -5.00 -3.07 9.35
C TYR A 327 -6.05 -3.05 8.22
N ALA A 328 -6.99 -3.99 8.26
CA ALA A 328 -8.08 -4.08 7.30
C ALA A 328 -8.96 -2.82 7.32
N PHE A 329 -9.33 -2.36 8.52
CA PHE A 329 -10.10 -1.15 8.71
C PHE A 329 -9.33 0.09 8.24
N TYR A 330 -8.04 0.22 8.54
CA TYR A 330 -7.18 1.29 8.04
C TYR A 330 -7.22 1.34 6.51
N LEU A 331 -7.02 0.20 5.82
CA LEU A 331 -7.04 0.16 4.36
C LEU A 331 -8.41 0.48 3.78
N ASN A 332 -9.48 -0.02 4.38
CA ASN A 332 -10.85 0.31 3.99
C ASN A 332 -11.11 1.83 4.04
N GLN A 333 -10.67 2.50 5.12
CA GLN A 333 -10.81 3.96 5.26
C GLN A 333 -9.97 4.74 4.24
N HIS A 334 -8.77 4.28 3.91
CA HIS A 334 -7.86 4.97 2.97
C HIS A 334 -8.07 4.60 1.51
N ARG A 335 -8.92 3.61 1.21
CA ARG A 335 -9.14 3.08 -0.15
C ARG A 335 -10.61 3.11 -0.58
N GLN A 336 -11.43 3.96 0.02
CA GLN A 336 -12.85 4.13 -0.35
C GLN A 336 -13.03 4.39 -1.86
N ASN A 337 -12.16 5.22 -2.46
CA ASN A 337 -12.16 5.54 -3.90
C ASN A 337 -11.50 4.47 -4.79
N LYS A 338 -11.11 3.32 -4.23
CA LYS A 338 -10.56 2.19 -4.98
C LYS A 338 -11.62 1.11 -5.15
N ARG A 339 -11.38 0.22 -6.11
CA ARG A 339 -12.27 -0.92 -6.42
C ARG A 339 -12.28 -1.99 -5.33
N TYR A 340 -11.22 -2.05 -4.52
CA TYR A 340 -11.04 -3.02 -3.45
C TYR A 340 -10.08 -2.45 -2.39
N ASP A 341 -10.25 -2.94 -1.17
CA ASP A 341 -9.51 -2.52 0.01
C ASP A 341 -8.25 -3.40 0.18
N LEU A 342 -8.43 -4.70 0.01
CA LEU A 342 -7.47 -5.75 0.38
C LEU A 342 -7.23 -6.73 -0.78
N ARG A 343 -6.13 -7.46 -0.72
CA ARG A 343 -5.85 -8.63 -1.57
C ARG A 343 -5.86 -9.89 -0.71
N ASP A 344 -6.08 -11.03 -1.33
CA ASP A 344 -6.19 -12.31 -0.62
C ASP A 344 -4.86 -13.03 -0.37
N ASP A 345 -3.73 -12.31 -0.44
CA ASP A 345 -2.38 -12.85 -0.31
C ASP A 345 -1.50 -11.94 0.58
N PRO A 346 -0.26 -12.36 0.93
CA PRO A 346 0.59 -11.64 1.88
C PRO A 346 0.95 -10.19 1.52
N ARG A 347 0.59 -9.69 0.32
CA ARG A 347 0.71 -8.25 0.00
C ARG A 347 -0.29 -7.40 0.78
N SER A 348 -1.38 -8.00 1.25
CA SER A 348 -2.30 -7.41 2.22
C SER A 348 -2.28 -8.24 3.50
N GLN A 349 -3.00 -9.36 3.50
CA GLN A 349 -3.07 -10.34 4.58
C GLN A 349 -3.47 -11.68 3.95
N CYS A 350 -3.08 -12.79 4.55
CA CYS A 350 -3.40 -14.13 4.04
C CYS A 350 -4.88 -14.45 4.23
N TYR A 351 -5.70 -14.29 3.18
CA TYR A 351 -7.13 -14.60 3.20
C TYR A 351 -7.39 -15.96 2.52
N GLY A 352 -7.39 -17.03 3.32
CA GLY A 352 -7.48 -18.42 2.86
C GLY A 352 -8.86 -18.88 2.38
N GLY A 353 -9.93 -18.17 2.76
CA GLY A 353 -11.31 -18.64 2.64
C GLY A 353 -11.77 -19.51 3.82
N VAL A 354 -13.01 -19.98 3.74
CA VAL A 354 -13.72 -20.68 4.82
C VAL A 354 -13.04 -22.00 5.22
N ASP A 355 -12.44 -22.72 4.26
CA ASP A 355 -11.80 -24.01 4.53
C ASP A 355 -10.57 -23.90 5.46
N THR A 356 -10.10 -22.69 5.75
CA THR A 356 -8.97 -22.42 6.65
C THR A 356 -9.38 -21.90 8.03
N GLU A 357 -10.68 -21.66 8.26
CA GLU A 357 -11.19 -21.21 9.55
C GLU A 357 -10.89 -22.24 10.64
N HIS A 358 -10.63 -21.77 11.86
CA HIS A 358 -10.36 -22.63 13.00
C HIS A 358 -11.02 -22.06 14.26
N GLU A 359 -11.71 -22.91 15.02
CA GLU A 359 -12.52 -22.52 16.18
C GLU A 359 -11.78 -21.62 17.18
N ARG A 360 -10.57 -21.99 17.60
CA ARG A 360 -9.73 -21.18 18.51
C ARG A 360 -9.45 -19.76 18.01
N SER A 361 -9.02 -19.60 16.75
CA SER A 361 -8.79 -18.27 16.18
C SER A 361 -10.10 -17.52 15.95
N SER A 362 -11.16 -18.21 15.57
CA SER A 362 -12.49 -17.61 15.42
C SER A 362 -13.00 -17.07 16.74
N LYS A 363 -12.80 -17.79 17.85
CA LYS A 363 -13.09 -17.32 19.20
C LYS A 363 -12.28 -16.06 19.54
N ALA A 364 -11.00 -15.99 19.17
CA ALA A 364 -10.20 -14.78 19.40
C ALA A 364 -10.72 -13.56 18.61
N VAL A 365 -11.20 -13.79 17.38
CA VAL A 365 -11.86 -12.75 16.57
C VAL A 365 -13.15 -12.27 17.25
N GLN A 366 -14.01 -13.20 17.69
CA GLN A 366 -15.27 -12.91 18.39
C GLN A 366 -15.04 -12.19 19.74
N ASP A 367 -14.13 -12.68 20.57
CA ASP A 367 -13.80 -12.09 21.87
C ASP A 367 -13.19 -10.67 21.74
N THR A 368 -12.76 -10.28 20.53
CA THR A 368 -12.21 -8.95 20.22
C THR A 368 -13.04 -8.20 19.17
N GLU A 369 -14.30 -8.58 18.96
CA GLU A 369 -15.17 -7.94 17.98
C GLU A 369 -15.20 -6.42 18.17
N GLY A 370 -14.98 -5.70 17.07
CA GLY A 370 -14.95 -4.23 17.07
C GLY A 370 -13.76 -3.59 17.77
N VAL A 371 -12.84 -4.35 18.35
CA VAL A 371 -11.65 -3.80 19.01
C VAL A 371 -10.56 -3.50 17.98
N ILE A 372 -10.11 -2.24 17.94
CA ILE A 372 -9.04 -1.75 17.06
C ILE A 372 -8.01 -0.93 17.84
N MET A 373 -6.85 -0.69 17.23
CA MET A 373 -5.86 0.26 17.73
C MET A 373 -5.99 1.61 17.03
N ILE A 374 -5.92 2.69 17.82
CA ILE A 374 -5.92 4.06 17.34
C ILE A 374 -4.69 4.83 17.83
N HIS A 375 -4.26 5.81 17.05
CA HIS A 375 -3.29 6.82 17.44
C HIS A 375 -3.88 8.19 17.11
N LYS A 376 -4.02 9.05 18.13
CA LYS A 376 -4.63 10.39 17.98
C LYS A 376 -6.01 10.34 17.30
N GLY A 377 -6.85 9.40 17.72
CA GLY A 377 -8.23 9.24 17.22
C GLY A 377 -8.35 8.60 15.83
N ARG A 378 -7.24 8.28 15.14
CA ARG A 378 -7.24 7.63 13.82
C ARG A 378 -6.77 6.18 13.95
N PRO A 379 -7.31 5.22 13.16
CA PRO A 379 -6.82 3.85 13.17
C PRO A 379 -5.35 3.81 12.76
N VAL A 380 -4.56 2.94 13.40
CA VAL A 380 -3.15 2.77 13.05
C VAL A 380 -2.97 1.86 11.84
N PHE A 381 -1.91 2.06 11.07
CA PHE A 381 -1.49 1.10 10.06
C PHE A 381 -0.78 -0.07 10.76
N ALA A 382 -1.57 -1.02 11.25
CA ALA A 382 -1.15 -2.13 12.11
C ALA A 382 -0.39 -3.22 11.34
N GLU A 383 0.77 -2.90 10.80
CA GLU A 383 1.63 -3.87 10.13
C GLU A 383 2.15 -4.94 11.09
N TYR A 384 2.35 -6.16 10.61
CA TYR A 384 2.91 -7.27 11.38
C TYR A 384 3.73 -8.19 10.48
N SER A 385 4.65 -8.96 11.07
CA SER A 385 5.49 -9.92 10.34
C SER A 385 5.82 -11.14 11.19
N SER A 386 6.29 -12.22 10.56
CA SER A 386 6.55 -13.49 11.24
C SER A 386 7.52 -13.34 12.40
N ASN A 387 8.72 -12.81 12.15
CA ASN A 387 9.75 -12.69 13.17
C ASN A 387 10.54 -11.39 12.99
N SER A 388 10.73 -10.62 14.07
CA SER A 388 11.45 -9.35 14.03
C SER A 388 12.98 -9.52 13.99
N GLY A 389 13.51 -10.70 14.35
CA GLY A 389 14.96 -10.95 14.42
C GLY A 389 15.62 -10.23 15.59
N GLY A 390 14.94 -10.13 16.73
CA GLY A 390 15.44 -9.50 17.95
C GLY A 390 15.13 -8.01 18.07
N HIS A 391 14.72 -7.33 16.99
CA HIS A 391 14.38 -5.91 17.03
C HIS A 391 13.42 -5.55 15.88
N THR A 392 12.33 -4.82 16.16
CA THR A 392 11.40 -4.36 15.12
C THR A 392 12.00 -3.21 14.29
N ALA A 393 11.51 -3.07 13.06
CA ALA A 393 11.96 -2.07 12.10
C ALA A 393 11.43 -0.69 12.47
N ASP A 394 12.34 0.29 12.56
CA ASP A 394 11.99 1.69 12.75
C ASP A 394 11.59 2.33 11.42
N VAL A 395 10.30 2.60 11.23
CA VAL A 395 9.77 3.08 9.94
C VAL A 395 10.28 4.48 9.61
N ARG A 396 10.43 5.34 10.62
CA ARG A 396 10.99 6.68 10.47
C ARG A 396 12.41 6.63 9.92
N THR A 397 13.25 5.74 10.41
CA THR A 397 14.66 5.69 10.01
C THR A 397 14.86 4.96 8.69
N LEU A 398 14.14 3.86 8.49
CA LEU A 398 14.31 3.02 7.31
C LEU A 398 13.65 3.59 6.06
N PHE A 399 12.56 4.34 6.22
CA PHE A 399 11.74 4.86 5.12
C PHE A 399 11.51 6.38 5.16
N ASN A 400 12.12 7.10 6.12
CA ASN A 400 11.88 8.54 6.34
C ASN A 400 10.39 8.90 6.55
N ASP A 401 9.57 7.93 6.99
CA ASP A 401 8.14 8.13 7.18
C ASP A 401 7.83 8.50 8.63
N ARG A 402 7.46 9.78 8.83
CA ARG A 402 7.12 10.35 10.15
C ARG A 402 5.63 10.27 10.46
N SER A 403 4.79 9.85 9.50
CA SER A 403 3.33 9.78 9.66
C SER A 403 2.89 8.62 10.57
N LYS A 404 3.77 7.66 10.83
CA LYS A 404 3.49 6.43 11.61
C LYS A 404 4.39 6.32 12.83
N PRO A 405 4.34 7.29 13.76
CA PRO A 405 5.20 7.30 14.94
C PRO A 405 5.00 6.07 15.84
N TYR A 406 3.84 5.41 15.73
CA TYR A 406 3.52 4.17 16.43
C TYR A 406 4.33 2.96 15.92
N LEU A 407 4.87 2.98 14.69
CA LEU A 407 5.77 1.96 14.12
C LEU A 407 7.25 2.30 14.40
N ALA A 408 7.55 2.56 15.66
CA ALA A 408 8.92 2.78 16.14
C ALA A 408 9.65 1.44 16.33
N GLY A 409 10.98 1.46 16.15
CA GLY A 409 11.81 0.30 16.44
C GLY A 409 11.78 -0.06 17.94
N LYS A 410 11.62 -1.35 18.25
CA LYS A 410 11.59 -1.91 19.60
C LYS A 410 12.53 -3.10 19.72
N ASN A 411 13.25 -3.15 20.82
CA ASN A 411 13.98 -4.34 21.22
C ASN A 411 12.97 -5.46 21.51
N ASP A 412 13.10 -6.58 20.83
CA ASP A 412 12.18 -7.73 20.86
C ASP A 412 12.97 -9.05 20.97
N PRO A 413 13.69 -9.25 22.10
CA PRO A 413 14.54 -10.42 22.28
C PRO A 413 13.74 -11.73 22.32
N LEU A 414 12.46 -11.66 22.71
CA LEU A 414 11.59 -12.84 22.75
C LEU A 414 11.38 -13.46 21.37
N SER A 415 11.39 -12.66 20.30
CA SER A 415 11.32 -13.18 18.92
C SER A 415 12.44 -14.15 18.55
N LEU A 416 13.61 -14.06 19.21
CA LEU A 416 14.76 -14.94 18.96
C LEU A 416 14.55 -16.36 19.48
N GLY A 417 13.53 -16.59 20.33
CA GLY A 417 13.18 -17.92 20.82
C GLY A 417 12.53 -18.83 19.77
N ALA A 418 12.23 -18.33 18.56
CA ALA A 418 11.56 -19.12 17.53
C ALA A 418 12.48 -20.23 16.99
N THR A 419 11.97 -21.47 17.01
CA THR A 419 12.74 -22.67 16.61
C THR A 419 12.44 -23.14 15.19
N ASP A 420 11.60 -22.42 14.43
CA ASP A 420 11.18 -22.79 13.08
C ASP A 420 12.09 -22.23 11.96
N GLY A 421 13.30 -21.80 12.30
CA GLY A 421 14.24 -21.19 11.35
C GLY A 421 13.81 -19.81 10.83
N THR A 422 12.86 -19.15 11.51
CA THR A 422 12.50 -17.75 11.24
C THR A 422 13.36 -16.75 12.02
N ALA A 423 13.87 -17.13 13.21
CA ALA A 423 14.71 -16.26 14.03
C ALA A 423 16.10 -16.08 13.43
N ASN A 424 16.74 -17.18 13.02
CA ASN A 424 18.07 -17.21 12.43
C ASN A 424 18.05 -18.13 11.20
N TRP A 425 18.77 -17.74 10.15
CA TRP A 425 18.94 -18.52 8.93
C TRP A 425 20.23 -18.13 8.23
N SER A 426 20.71 -18.97 7.32
CA SER A 426 21.87 -18.65 6.50
C SER A 426 21.73 -19.19 5.09
N GLU A 427 22.29 -18.48 4.12
CA GLU A 427 22.27 -18.84 2.71
C GLU A 427 23.66 -18.62 2.10
N GLN A 428 24.00 -19.37 1.06
CA GLN A 428 25.23 -19.18 0.28
C GLN A 428 24.91 -18.76 -1.14
N PHE A 429 25.69 -17.82 -1.67
CA PHE A 429 25.57 -17.36 -3.05
C PHE A 429 26.93 -17.26 -3.71
N THR A 430 26.99 -17.66 -4.98
CA THR A 430 28.13 -17.38 -5.85
C THR A 430 28.15 -15.92 -6.29
N ILE A 431 29.33 -15.43 -6.70
CA ILE A 431 29.47 -14.11 -7.34
C ILE A 431 28.48 -13.93 -8.50
N SER A 432 28.36 -14.93 -9.38
CA SER A 432 27.47 -14.88 -10.55
C SER A 432 25.99 -14.72 -10.18
N GLU A 433 25.56 -15.36 -9.10
CA GLU A 433 24.19 -15.22 -8.59
C GLU A 433 23.94 -13.82 -8.03
N ILE A 434 24.90 -13.25 -7.31
CA ILE A 434 24.83 -11.87 -6.78
C ILE A 434 24.77 -10.87 -7.92
N GLU A 435 25.67 -10.95 -8.90
CA GLU A 435 25.68 -10.07 -10.07
C GLU A 435 24.38 -10.18 -10.88
N SER A 436 23.87 -11.40 -11.06
CA SER A 436 22.62 -11.64 -11.76
C SER A 436 21.42 -11.10 -11.00
N ALA A 437 21.40 -11.22 -9.67
CA ALA A 437 20.39 -10.61 -8.81
C ALA A 437 20.46 -9.07 -8.88
N LEU A 438 21.65 -8.47 -8.84
CA LEU A 438 21.85 -7.03 -8.99
C LEU A 438 21.29 -6.52 -10.32
N ARG A 439 21.65 -7.18 -11.42
CA ARG A 439 21.20 -6.81 -12.77
C ARG A 439 19.69 -6.87 -12.93
N ARG A 440 19.04 -7.89 -12.37
CA ARG A 440 17.57 -8.08 -12.47
C ARG A 440 16.78 -7.20 -11.50
N ALA A 441 17.31 -6.97 -10.30
CA ALA A 441 16.58 -6.31 -9.23
C ALA A 441 16.87 -4.81 -9.15
N THR A 442 17.95 -4.31 -9.74
CA THR A 442 18.39 -2.92 -9.54
C THR A 442 18.96 -2.29 -10.82
N PRO A 443 19.12 -0.96 -10.87
CA PRO A 443 19.86 -0.29 -11.93
C PRO A 443 21.39 -0.53 -11.88
N VAL A 444 21.92 -1.08 -10.78
CA VAL A 444 23.37 -1.31 -10.62
C VAL A 444 23.88 -2.30 -11.65
N ARG A 445 25.05 -2.01 -12.24
CA ARG A 445 25.75 -2.84 -13.21
C ARG A 445 27.16 -3.11 -12.72
N CYS A 446 27.29 -4.16 -11.91
CA CYS A 446 28.56 -4.67 -11.43
C CYS A 446 29.04 -5.77 -12.38
N LYS A 447 30.29 -5.68 -12.85
CA LYS A 447 30.98 -6.73 -13.61
C LYS A 447 32.27 -7.05 -12.88
N GLY A 448 32.49 -8.33 -12.57
CA GLY A 448 33.65 -8.78 -11.81
C GLY A 448 33.54 -8.36 -10.35
N LEU A 449 32.50 -8.82 -9.66
CA LEU A 449 32.29 -8.48 -8.24
C LEU A 449 33.45 -9.00 -7.37
N GLU A 450 34.19 -8.07 -6.78
CA GLU A 450 35.30 -8.36 -5.88
C GLU A 450 34.84 -8.39 -4.42
N ALA A 451 34.02 -7.41 -4.01
CA ALA A 451 33.57 -7.24 -2.63
C ALA A 451 32.12 -6.73 -2.52
N VAL A 452 31.38 -7.24 -1.54
CA VAL A 452 30.09 -6.70 -1.07
C VAL A 452 30.26 -6.15 0.33
N LYS A 453 29.98 -4.86 0.53
CA LYS A 453 30.17 -4.16 1.82
C LYS A 453 28.88 -3.49 2.27
N ILE A 454 28.42 -3.84 3.47
CA ILE A 454 27.33 -3.11 4.13
C ILE A 454 27.91 -1.80 4.67
N ILE A 455 27.44 -0.67 4.14
CA ILE A 455 27.99 0.66 4.47
C ILE A 455 27.10 1.47 5.41
N LYS A 456 25.84 1.07 5.60
CA LYS A 456 24.94 1.69 6.58
C LYS A 456 23.88 0.71 7.07
N ARG A 457 23.69 0.68 8.40
CA ARG A 457 22.58 0.00 9.08
C ARG A 457 21.66 1.03 9.76
N GLY A 458 20.39 0.66 9.93
CA GLY A 458 19.45 1.38 10.79
C GLY A 458 19.60 0.96 12.27
N PRO A 459 18.87 1.60 13.19
CA PRO A 459 18.91 1.32 14.63
C PRO A 459 18.61 -0.14 14.97
N SER A 460 17.76 -0.80 14.19
CA SER A 460 17.40 -2.21 14.35
C SER A 460 18.40 -3.18 13.69
N GLY A 461 19.59 -2.74 13.29
CA GLY A 461 20.58 -3.53 12.54
C GLY A 461 20.28 -3.75 11.05
N ARG A 462 19.09 -3.39 10.56
CA ARG A 462 18.68 -3.61 9.16
C ARG A 462 19.54 -2.83 8.18
N VAL A 463 19.93 -3.49 7.08
CA VAL A 463 20.79 -2.90 6.05
C VAL A 463 20.05 -1.81 5.30
N MET A 464 20.65 -0.62 5.22
CA MET A 464 20.10 0.54 4.49
C MET A 464 20.88 0.84 3.21
N LYS A 465 22.18 0.55 3.19
CA LYS A 465 23.05 0.85 2.05
C LYS A 465 24.12 -0.22 1.88
N ILE A 466 24.36 -0.60 0.63
CA ILE A 466 25.35 -1.60 0.24
C ILE A 466 26.25 -1.01 -0.84
N ARG A 467 27.56 -1.24 -0.72
CA ARG A 467 28.57 -0.96 -1.73
C ARG A 467 29.02 -2.27 -2.38
N PHE A 468 29.19 -2.24 -3.69
CA PHE A 468 29.73 -3.33 -4.49
C PHE A 468 31.01 -2.83 -5.14
N ASP A 469 32.14 -3.48 -4.87
CA ASP A 469 33.40 -3.22 -5.57
C ASP A 469 33.50 -4.21 -6.72
N CYS A 470 33.70 -3.68 -7.93
CA CYS A 470 33.65 -4.43 -9.18
C CYS A 470 34.80 -3.97 -10.10
N ASP A 471 35.20 -4.77 -11.08
CA ASP A 471 36.22 -4.40 -12.08
C ASP A 471 35.92 -3.04 -12.74
N ASN A 472 34.63 -2.76 -12.97
CA ASN A 472 34.17 -1.52 -13.58
C ASN A 472 33.91 -0.39 -12.57
N GLY A 473 34.52 -0.46 -11.39
CA GLY A 473 34.45 0.54 -10.32
C GLY A 473 33.46 0.20 -9.20
N SER A 474 33.34 1.10 -8.23
CA SER A 474 32.46 0.91 -7.08
C SER A 474 31.04 1.39 -7.34
N HIS A 475 30.07 0.53 -7.07
CA HIS A 475 28.64 0.78 -7.23
C HIS A 475 27.91 0.74 -5.89
N PHE A 476 26.72 1.36 -5.84
CA PHE A 476 26.00 1.54 -4.59
C PHE A 476 24.50 1.28 -4.74
N ILE A 477 23.94 0.61 -3.74
CA ILE A 477 22.53 0.70 -3.40
C ILE A 477 22.41 1.66 -2.21
N ARG A 478 21.67 2.78 -2.40
CA ARG A 478 21.68 3.91 -1.46
C ARG A 478 20.42 4.06 -0.61
N ASP A 479 19.43 3.21 -0.83
CA ASP A 479 18.13 3.26 -0.15
C ASP A 479 17.65 1.87 0.27
N THR A 480 16.91 1.81 1.38
CA THR A 480 16.40 0.57 1.99
C THR A 480 15.45 -0.19 1.06
N LYS A 481 14.70 0.50 0.19
CA LYS A 481 13.75 -0.14 -0.73
C LYS A 481 14.48 -0.94 -1.79
N THR A 482 15.53 -0.38 -2.37
CA THR A 482 16.38 -1.05 -3.36
C THR A 482 17.20 -2.16 -2.70
N VAL A 483 17.66 -1.97 -1.45
CA VAL A 483 18.26 -3.07 -0.65
C VAL A 483 17.26 -4.21 -0.51
N ARG A 484 16.03 -3.94 -0.08
CA ARG A 484 14.99 -4.97 0.07
C ARG A 484 14.59 -5.61 -1.25
N ARG A 485 14.58 -4.85 -2.35
CA ARG A 485 14.33 -5.39 -3.69
C ARG A 485 15.45 -6.35 -4.12
N PHE A 486 16.71 -5.98 -3.86
CA PHE A 486 17.88 -6.79 -4.17
C PHE A 486 17.97 -8.04 -3.28
N LEU A 487 17.81 -7.92 -1.98
CA LEU A 487 17.95 -9.03 -1.05
C LEU A 487 16.71 -9.94 -1.04
N CYS A 488 15.50 -9.40 -0.94
CA CYS A 488 14.32 -10.20 -0.58
C CYS A 488 13.33 -10.48 -1.73
N SER A 489 13.44 -9.80 -2.88
CA SER A 489 12.44 -9.96 -3.94
C SER A 489 12.68 -11.19 -4.82
N LYS A 490 11.64 -11.62 -5.55
CA LYS A 490 11.75 -12.70 -6.56
C LYS A 490 12.80 -12.46 -7.64
N LYS A 491 13.11 -11.18 -7.95
CA LYS A 491 14.12 -10.77 -8.93
C LYS A 491 15.54 -10.75 -8.34
N GLY A 492 15.64 -10.62 -7.01
CA GLY A 492 16.86 -10.54 -6.24
C GLY A 492 17.35 -11.89 -5.72
N LEU A 493 17.90 -11.91 -4.50
CA LEU A 493 18.43 -13.10 -3.81
C LEU A 493 17.37 -13.91 -3.06
N ARG A 494 16.12 -13.42 -2.96
CA ARG A 494 14.99 -14.10 -2.30
C ARG A 494 15.20 -14.43 -0.81
N LEU A 495 16.03 -13.64 -0.14
CA LEU A 495 16.23 -13.71 1.30
C LEU A 495 14.96 -13.35 2.08
N LYS A 496 14.85 -13.86 3.31
CA LYS A 496 13.69 -13.63 4.19
C LYS A 496 13.65 -12.21 4.77
N GLU A 497 14.81 -11.56 4.92
CA GLU A 497 14.95 -10.22 5.49
C GLU A 497 16.20 -9.47 4.96
N ILE A 498 16.26 -8.16 5.21
CA ILE A 498 17.41 -7.25 5.08
C ILE A 498 18.20 -7.07 6.38
N LEU A 499 17.82 -7.76 7.46
CA LEU A 499 18.60 -7.89 8.68
C LEU A 499 19.60 -9.03 8.50
N VAL A 500 20.72 -8.72 7.84
CA VAL A 500 21.71 -9.70 7.42
C VAL A 500 23.13 -9.23 7.65
N ASP A 501 24.04 -10.18 7.75
CA ASP A 501 25.49 -10.03 7.62
C ASP A 501 25.94 -10.77 6.37
N ILE A 502 26.90 -10.18 5.65
CA ILE A 502 27.38 -10.69 4.37
C ILE A 502 28.90 -10.82 4.46
N GLN A 503 29.41 -12.03 4.27
CA GLN A 503 30.82 -12.34 4.35
C GLN A 503 31.27 -13.11 3.11
N LYS A 504 32.44 -12.77 2.57
CA LYS A 504 33.04 -13.55 1.48
C LYS A 504 33.70 -14.79 2.11
N THR A 505 33.26 -15.98 1.72
CA THR A 505 33.74 -17.26 2.27
C THR A 505 34.28 -18.09 1.11
N GLY A 506 35.56 -17.90 0.77
CA GLY A 506 36.23 -18.51 -0.39
C GLY A 506 36.47 -17.54 -1.56
N GLU A 507 37.00 -18.05 -2.67
CA GLU A 507 37.34 -17.21 -3.83
C GLU A 507 36.09 -16.61 -4.52
N ASN A 508 35.02 -17.40 -4.64
CA ASN A 508 33.86 -17.08 -5.48
C ASN A 508 32.49 -17.12 -4.78
N THR A 509 32.48 -17.20 -3.44
CA THR A 509 31.26 -17.44 -2.66
C THR A 509 31.09 -16.46 -1.50
N TYR A 510 29.84 -16.11 -1.22
CA TYR A 510 29.43 -15.31 -0.09
C TYR A 510 28.49 -16.10 0.81
N TYR A 511 28.78 -16.07 2.10
CA TYR A 511 27.90 -16.55 3.15
C TYR A 511 27.08 -15.38 3.68
N ILE A 512 25.77 -15.55 3.77
CA ILE A 512 24.85 -14.56 4.28
C ILE A 512 24.15 -15.15 5.50
N GLU A 513 24.38 -14.56 6.66
CA GLU A 513 23.65 -14.83 7.89
C GLU A 513 22.51 -13.82 7.99
N GLY A 514 21.32 -14.28 8.38
CA GLY A 514 20.15 -13.43 8.47
C GLY A 514 19.30 -13.74 9.68
N HIS A 515 18.60 -12.69 10.13
CA HIS A 515 17.74 -12.75 11.30
C HIS A 515 16.32 -12.27 10.97
N GLY A 516 15.33 -12.95 11.54
CA GLY A 516 13.92 -12.64 11.33
C GLY A 516 13.36 -13.06 9.97
N TRP A 517 12.06 -12.87 9.80
CA TRP A 517 11.33 -13.17 8.56
C TRP A 517 10.20 -12.16 8.37
N GLY A 518 10.26 -11.40 7.26
CA GLY A 518 9.25 -10.42 6.89
C GLY A 518 9.81 -9.01 6.85
N HIS A 519 8.96 -7.99 7.01
CA HIS A 519 9.43 -6.59 6.99
C HIS A 519 9.84 -6.05 8.36
N GLY A 520 9.54 -6.78 9.44
CA GLY A 520 9.91 -6.41 10.80
C GLY A 520 9.16 -5.20 11.37
N ARG A 521 8.21 -4.62 10.63
CA ARG A 521 7.45 -3.42 11.05
C ARG A 521 6.26 -3.84 11.91
N GLY A 522 6.07 -3.16 13.05
CA GLY A 522 4.98 -3.42 13.98
C GLY A 522 5.14 -4.76 14.69
N LEU A 523 4.05 -5.53 14.79
CA LEU A 523 4.00 -6.74 15.60
C LEU A 523 4.85 -7.88 15.02
N SER A 524 5.70 -8.49 15.86
CA SER A 524 6.30 -9.79 15.56
C SER A 524 5.37 -10.90 16.04
N GLN A 525 4.95 -11.78 15.13
CA GLN A 525 4.07 -12.90 15.46
C GLN A 525 4.72 -13.85 16.46
N TRP A 526 6.00 -14.18 16.26
CA TRP A 526 6.77 -14.99 17.20
C TRP A 526 7.01 -14.30 18.54
N GLY A 527 7.39 -13.02 18.56
CA GLY A 527 7.58 -12.32 19.82
C GLY A 527 6.25 -12.17 20.60
N ALA A 528 5.13 -11.88 19.92
CA ALA A 528 3.79 -11.88 20.51
C ALA A 528 3.41 -13.25 21.09
N ASN A 529 3.75 -14.34 20.40
CA ASN A 529 3.54 -15.70 20.90
C ASN A 529 4.29 -15.94 22.23
N PHE A 530 5.55 -15.53 22.32
CA PHE A 530 6.32 -15.66 23.56
C PHE A 530 5.82 -14.73 24.68
N MET A 531 5.38 -13.51 24.36
CA MET A 531 4.72 -12.64 25.34
C MET A 531 3.45 -13.30 25.89
N GLY A 532 2.60 -13.86 25.03
CA GLY A 532 1.40 -14.58 25.45
C GLY A 532 1.70 -15.85 26.26
N LYS A 533 2.76 -16.58 25.93
CA LYS A 533 3.24 -17.73 26.74
C LYS A 533 3.73 -17.29 28.12
N ASN A 534 4.28 -16.09 28.22
CA ASN A 534 4.73 -15.47 29.47
C ASN A 534 3.60 -14.75 30.22
N GLY A 535 2.34 -14.92 29.80
CA GLY A 535 1.16 -14.40 30.50
C GLY A 535 0.77 -12.96 30.16
N SER A 536 1.37 -12.33 29.16
CA SER A 536 0.93 -11.00 28.70
C SER A 536 -0.48 -11.09 28.09
N VAL A 537 -1.35 -10.16 28.46
CA VAL A 537 -2.67 -10.00 27.82
C VAL A 537 -2.52 -9.31 26.47
N TYR A 538 -3.51 -9.44 25.59
CA TYR A 538 -3.39 -8.97 24.21
C TYR A 538 -3.14 -7.45 24.12
N GLN A 539 -3.67 -6.64 25.03
CA GLN A 539 -3.44 -5.19 25.07
C GLN A 539 -1.97 -4.85 25.34
N ASP A 540 -1.31 -5.59 26.23
CA ASP A 540 0.11 -5.39 26.54
C ASP A 540 0.98 -5.76 25.34
N VAL A 541 0.64 -6.86 24.66
CA VAL A 541 1.30 -7.27 23.41
C VAL A 541 1.19 -6.17 22.36
N LEU A 542 -0.02 -5.65 22.14
CA LEU A 542 -0.26 -4.62 21.12
C LEU A 542 0.45 -3.30 21.46
N THR A 543 0.33 -2.81 22.69
CA THR A 543 0.91 -1.52 23.09
C THR A 543 2.44 -1.57 23.18
N PHE A 544 3.03 -2.75 23.37
CA PHE A 544 4.47 -2.97 23.20
C PHE A 544 4.93 -2.73 21.75
N TYR A 545 4.25 -3.35 20.77
CA TYR A 545 4.63 -3.28 19.35
C TYR A 545 4.19 -1.98 18.67
N TYR A 546 3.08 -1.38 19.09
CA TYR A 546 2.52 -0.17 18.52
C TYR A 546 2.52 0.95 19.57
N THR A 547 3.55 1.78 19.54
CA THR A 547 3.77 2.80 20.59
C THR A 547 2.74 3.91 20.57
N ASN A 548 2.40 4.43 21.75
CA ASN A 548 1.46 5.55 21.91
C ASN A 548 0.10 5.28 21.23
N THR A 549 -0.35 4.02 21.26
CA THR A 549 -1.66 3.62 20.73
C THR A 549 -2.62 3.31 21.87
N GLU A 550 -3.91 3.48 21.58
CA GLU A 550 -4.99 3.08 22.46
C GLU A 550 -5.75 1.93 21.81
N VAL A 551 -6.10 0.92 22.60
CA VAL A 551 -6.95 -0.20 22.19
C VAL A 551 -8.39 0.15 22.57
N VAL A 552 -9.26 0.31 21.57
CA VAL A 552 -10.63 0.80 21.77
C VAL A 552 -11.65 -0.08 21.05
N LYS A 553 -12.83 -0.24 21.64
CA LYS A 553 -13.99 -0.82 20.96
C LYS A 553 -14.65 0.23 20.08
N LYS A 554 -14.68 0.00 18.78
CA LYS A 554 -15.14 0.96 17.75
C LYS A 554 -16.57 0.69 17.28
N TRP A 555 -16.98 -0.57 17.24
CA TRP A 555 -18.33 -1.04 16.92
C TRP A 555 -18.71 -2.23 17.80
#